data_AF-A0A7X6HAH0-F1
#
_entry.id   AF-A0A7X6HAH0-F1
#
_cell.length_a   1.000
_cell.length_b   1.000
_cell.length_c   1.000
_cell.angle_alpha   90.00
_cell.angle_beta   90.00
_cell.angle_gamma   90.00
#
_symmetry.space_group_name_H-M   'P 1'
#
loop_
_entity.id
_entity.type
_entity.pdbx_description
1 polymer ?
#
loop_
_entity_poly.entity_id
_entity_poly.type
_entity_poly.pdbx_seq_one_letter_code
_entity_poly.pdbx_strand_id
1 'polypeptide(L)'
;SHSRDVDIVLYPEDFEFDEGSDEAIRTNNQTKTMVNTLTNWLVEEQDTGASRRLHLHFLHTPVEILEGTGDGAGKVAGIRFERNELDGTGNVRGTGEIVEYPVQAVYRAIGYFGSELPEVGFDERRGVIPNEAGRVIDTEGKPVPGLYATGWIKRGPVGLIGHTKGDALETIGCLLEDRLDLPPAKHPEEDAIIALLQERGVEYTTWEGWLKLDAHELSLGASFTGGEDMPAVARERVKVVPREDMIGISRG
;
A
#
# COMPACT_ATOMS: atom_id res chain seq x y z
N SER A 1 -23.90 2.51 -5.09
CA SER A 1 -22.50 2.02 -5.00
C SER A 1 -21.85 1.81 -6.37
N HIS A 2 -22.50 2.18 -7.49
CA HIS A 2 -21.93 1.97 -8.81
C HIS A 2 -21.11 3.19 -9.23
N SER A 3 -19.91 2.93 -9.75
CA SER A 3 -19.18 3.95 -10.50
C SER A 3 -19.98 4.29 -11.75
N ARG A 4 -20.01 5.57 -12.14
CA ARG A 4 -20.69 5.98 -13.37
C ARG A 4 -20.00 5.31 -14.58
N ASP A 5 -20.79 4.68 -15.44
CA ASP A 5 -20.33 4.11 -16.71
C ASP A 5 -19.22 3.05 -16.52
N VAL A 6 -19.44 2.15 -15.56
CA VAL A 6 -18.63 0.93 -15.32
C VAL A 6 -19.57 -0.19 -14.85
N ASP A 7 -19.55 -1.33 -15.55
CA ASP A 7 -20.25 -2.55 -15.14
C ASP A 7 -19.32 -3.47 -14.34
N ILE A 8 -19.80 -4.04 -13.24
CA ILE A 8 -19.07 -5.05 -12.46
C ILE A 8 -19.41 -6.43 -13.01
N VAL A 9 -18.38 -7.23 -13.31
CA VAL A 9 -18.52 -8.57 -13.87
C VAL A 9 -17.94 -9.58 -12.88
N LEU A 10 -18.78 -10.51 -12.45
CA LEU A 10 -18.44 -11.63 -11.58
C LEU A 10 -18.75 -12.94 -12.30
N TYR A 11 -18.05 -13.99 -11.92
CA TYR A 11 -18.06 -15.28 -12.61
C TYR A 11 -18.65 -16.34 -11.68
N PRO A 12 -19.81 -16.95 -11.99
CA PRO A 12 -20.48 -17.89 -11.08
C PRO A 12 -19.60 -19.03 -10.59
N GLU A 13 -18.70 -19.52 -11.46
CA GLU A 13 -17.73 -20.58 -11.15
C GLU A 13 -16.75 -20.25 -10.03
N ASP A 14 -16.58 -18.96 -9.70
CA ASP A 14 -15.69 -18.49 -8.63
C ASP A 14 -16.39 -18.43 -7.26
N PHE A 15 -17.68 -18.77 -7.18
CA PHE A 15 -18.53 -18.65 -5.99
C PHE A 15 -19.04 -20.00 -5.45
N GLU A 16 -18.35 -21.10 -5.80
CA GLU A 16 -18.56 -22.41 -5.19
C GLU A 16 -17.82 -22.50 -3.85
N PHE A 17 -18.51 -22.29 -2.74
CA PHE A 17 -17.93 -22.28 -1.39
C PHE A 17 -17.75 -23.69 -0.80
N ASP A 18 -16.67 -23.86 -0.02
CA ASP A 18 -16.38 -25.08 0.75
C ASP A 18 -16.73 -24.92 2.24
N GLU A 19 -16.54 -25.98 3.04
CA GLU A 19 -16.80 -25.98 4.48
C GLU A 19 -15.98 -24.90 5.22
N GLY A 20 -14.71 -24.70 4.83
CA GLY A 20 -13.88 -23.65 5.39
C GLY A 20 -14.38 -22.23 5.09
N SER A 21 -14.89 -22.01 3.88
CA SER A 21 -15.54 -20.77 3.47
C SER A 21 -16.79 -20.50 4.30
N ASP A 22 -17.65 -21.51 4.46
CA ASP A 22 -18.86 -21.41 5.28
C ASP A 22 -18.54 -21.05 6.73
N GLU A 23 -17.50 -21.67 7.30
CA GLU A 23 -17.04 -21.33 8.65
C GLU A 23 -16.54 -19.89 8.75
N ALA A 24 -15.76 -19.43 7.77
CA ALA A 24 -15.28 -18.05 7.72
C ALA A 24 -16.43 -17.04 7.59
N ILE A 25 -17.44 -17.34 6.76
CA ILE A 25 -18.66 -16.53 6.62
C ILE A 25 -19.44 -16.50 7.94
N ARG A 26 -19.54 -17.64 8.63
CA ARG A 26 -20.27 -17.77 9.89
C ARG A 26 -19.61 -17.01 11.04
N THR A 27 -18.28 -17.02 11.10
CA THR A 27 -17.50 -16.51 12.24
C THR A 27 -16.97 -15.09 12.05
N ASN A 28 -16.90 -14.57 10.83
CA ASN A 28 -16.38 -13.24 10.54
C ASN A 28 -17.43 -12.36 9.84
N ASN A 29 -17.92 -11.33 10.55
CA ASN A 29 -18.91 -10.39 10.02
C ASN A 29 -18.44 -9.64 8.77
N GLN A 30 -17.16 -9.28 8.67
CA GLN A 30 -16.64 -8.59 7.50
C GLN A 30 -16.67 -9.52 6.28
N THR A 31 -16.23 -10.76 6.43
CA THR A 31 -16.32 -11.79 5.39
C THR A 31 -17.76 -11.99 4.94
N LYS A 32 -18.69 -12.15 5.89
CA LYS A 32 -20.13 -12.28 5.62
C LYS A 32 -20.68 -11.11 4.81
N THR A 33 -20.37 -9.88 5.20
CA THR A 33 -20.83 -8.67 4.48
C THR A 33 -20.27 -8.61 3.06
N MET A 34 -19.00 -8.96 2.87
CA MET A 34 -18.38 -8.97 1.55
C MET A 34 -18.99 -10.04 0.64
N VAL A 35 -19.12 -11.28 1.14
CA VAL A 35 -19.74 -12.38 0.37
C VAL A 35 -21.17 -12.02 -0.03
N ASN A 36 -22.00 -11.56 0.91
CA ASN A 36 -23.38 -11.13 0.60
C ASN A 36 -23.42 -10.03 -0.48
N THR A 37 -22.49 -9.08 -0.42
CA THR A 37 -22.42 -7.98 -1.39
C THR A 37 -22.08 -8.51 -2.79
N LEU A 38 -21.05 -9.35 -2.89
CA LEU A 38 -20.61 -9.93 -4.16
C LEU A 38 -21.65 -10.90 -4.74
N THR A 39 -22.26 -11.76 -3.92
CA THR A 39 -23.33 -12.67 -4.36
C THR A 39 -24.55 -11.90 -4.83
N ASN A 40 -24.93 -10.79 -4.18
CA ASN A 40 -26.02 -9.93 -4.67
C ASN A 40 -25.68 -9.36 -6.05
N TRP A 41 -24.45 -8.84 -6.25
CA TRP A 41 -24.04 -8.33 -7.57
C TRP A 41 -23.98 -9.41 -8.65
N LEU A 42 -23.63 -10.65 -8.29
CA LEU A 42 -23.64 -11.79 -9.20
C LEU A 42 -25.06 -12.09 -9.70
N VAL A 43 -26.07 -12.02 -8.83
CA VAL A 43 -27.48 -12.25 -9.18
C VAL A 43 -28.08 -11.10 -9.98
N GLU A 44 -27.65 -9.86 -9.72
CA GLU A 44 -28.21 -8.66 -10.33
C GLU A 44 -27.81 -8.45 -11.80
N GLU A 45 -26.92 -9.27 -12.38
CA GLU A 45 -26.37 -9.16 -13.76
C GLU A 45 -26.34 -7.72 -14.30
N GLN A 46 -25.25 -7.00 -14.03
CA GLN A 46 -25.08 -5.61 -14.45
C GLN A 46 -24.62 -5.54 -15.92
N ASP A 47 -25.52 -5.80 -16.87
CA ASP A 47 -25.34 -5.39 -18.27
C ASP A 47 -26.14 -4.10 -18.51
N THR A 48 -25.59 -2.99 -18.04
CA THR A 48 -26.25 -1.67 -18.14
C THR A 48 -25.92 -0.97 -19.45
N GLY A 49 -25.10 -1.59 -20.30
CA GLY A 49 -24.54 -0.97 -21.51
C GLY A 49 -23.40 0.01 -21.22
N ALA A 50 -22.69 -0.14 -20.08
CA ALA A 50 -21.58 0.73 -19.73
C ALA A 50 -20.39 0.56 -20.71
N SER A 51 -19.64 1.63 -20.93
CA SER A 51 -18.47 1.62 -21.84
C SER A 51 -17.27 0.87 -21.27
N ARG A 52 -17.25 0.61 -19.95
CA ARG A 52 -16.14 0.01 -19.21
C ARG A 52 -16.64 -1.11 -18.32
N ARG A 53 -15.76 -2.08 -18.06
CA ARG A 53 -16.06 -3.25 -17.23
C ARG A 53 -14.97 -3.46 -16.19
N LEU A 54 -15.38 -3.81 -14.97
CA LEU A 54 -14.50 -4.27 -13.90
C LEU A 54 -14.75 -5.76 -13.68
N HIS A 55 -13.84 -6.58 -14.18
CA HIS A 55 -13.87 -8.02 -14.00
C HIS A 55 -13.18 -8.39 -12.68
N LEU A 56 -13.92 -9.09 -11.81
CA LEU A 56 -13.40 -9.58 -10.54
C LEU A 56 -13.31 -11.10 -10.62
N HIS A 57 -12.10 -11.58 -10.90
CA HIS A 57 -11.76 -13.00 -10.93
C HIS A 57 -11.22 -13.42 -9.55
N PHE A 58 -11.73 -14.53 -9.01
CA PHE A 58 -11.19 -15.20 -7.82
C PHE A 58 -10.59 -16.54 -8.22
N LEU A 59 -9.91 -17.22 -7.29
CA LEU A 59 -9.32 -18.54 -7.56
C LEU A 59 -8.38 -18.56 -8.77
N HIS A 60 -7.53 -17.54 -8.91
CA HIS A 60 -6.48 -17.49 -9.93
C HIS A 60 -5.12 -17.16 -9.30
N THR A 61 -4.10 -17.93 -9.67
CA THR A 61 -2.71 -17.64 -9.32
C THR A 61 -1.97 -17.14 -10.56
N PRO A 62 -1.39 -15.92 -10.58
CA PRO A 62 -0.64 -15.45 -11.74
C PRO A 62 0.63 -16.29 -11.91
N VAL A 63 0.85 -16.84 -13.11
CA VAL A 63 2.02 -17.69 -13.41
C VAL A 63 3.03 -16.99 -14.33
N GLU A 64 2.57 -16.16 -15.27
CA GLU A 64 3.47 -15.50 -16.22
C GLU A 64 2.86 -14.20 -16.77
N ILE A 65 3.69 -13.16 -16.94
CA ILE A 65 3.33 -11.98 -17.72
C ILE A 65 3.84 -12.21 -19.14
N LEU A 66 2.92 -12.19 -20.11
CA LEU A 66 3.22 -12.49 -21.50
C LEU A 66 3.76 -11.24 -22.21
N GLU A 67 4.81 -11.43 -22.98
CA GLU A 67 5.44 -10.37 -23.77
C GLU A 67 4.83 -10.30 -25.18
N GLY A 68 4.68 -9.08 -25.70
CA GLY A 68 4.27 -8.84 -27.08
C GLY A 68 5.31 -9.29 -28.10
N THR A 69 4.87 -9.45 -29.35
CA THR A 69 5.75 -9.80 -30.48
C THR A 69 5.82 -8.67 -31.49
N GLY A 70 6.83 -8.68 -32.38
CA GLY A 70 7.02 -7.64 -33.39
C GLY A 70 7.20 -6.25 -32.77
N ASP A 71 6.37 -5.29 -33.17
CA ASP A 71 6.38 -3.92 -32.66
C ASP A 71 6.01 -3.81 -31.16
N GLY A 72 5.48 -4.90 -30.58
CA GLY A 72 5.15 -5.04 -29.17
C GLY A 72 6.22 -5.73 -28.32
N ALA A 73 7.37 -6.10 -28.88
CA ALA A 73 8.46 -6.72 -28.12
C ALA A 73 8.89 -5.85 -26.93
N GLY A 74 9.16 -6.48 -25.79
CA GLY A 74 9.48 -5.85 -24.51
C GLY A 74 8.29 -5.26 -23.75
N LYS A 75 7.06 -5.40 -24.25
CA LYS A 75 5.84 -4.86 -23.62
C LYS A 75 4.91 -5.98 -23.17
N VAL A 76 4.10 -5.68 -22.15
CA VAL A 76 3.03 -6.58 -21.69
C VAL A 76 1.99 -6.75 -22.81
N ALA A 77 1.66 -8.00 -23.13
CA ALA A 77 0.61 -8.36 -24.07
C ALA A 77 -0.46 -9.29 -23.46
N GLY A 78 -0.17 -9.87 -22.30
CA GLY A 78 -1.12 -10.71 -21.60
C GLY A 78 -0.62 -11.11 -20.21
N ILE A 79 -1.47 -11.83 -19.51
CA ILE A 79 -1.13 -12.47 -18.26
C ILE A 79 -1.73 -13.87 -18.27
N ARG A 80 -0.92 -14.84 -17.88
CA ARG A 80 -1.29 -16.23 -17.70
C ARG A 80 -1.54 -16.48 -16.23
N PHE A 81 -2.61 -17.20 -15.95
CA PHE A 81 -2.97 -17.66 -14.62
C PHE A 81 -3.15 -19.17 -14.62
N GLU A 82 -2.91 -19.77 -13.46
CA GLU A 82 -3.42 -21.09 -13.12
C GLU A 82 -4.73 -20.92 -12.34
N ARG A 83 -5.77 -21.68 -12.70
CA ARG A 83 -7.00 -21.77 -11.92
C ARG A 83 -6.72 -22.51 -10.62
N ASN A 84 -7.35 -22.05 -9.55
CA ASN A 84 -7.34 -22.72 -8.26
C ASN A 84 -8.72 -23.30 -7.96
N GLU A 85 -8.76 -24.24 -7.02
CA GLU A 85 -9.97 -24.72 -6.37
C GLU A 85 -9.78 -24.66 -4.85
N LEU A 86 -10.90 -24.55 -4.12
CA LEU A 86 -10.89 -24.65 -2.67
C LEU A 86 -10.54 -26.09 -2.24
N ASP A 87 -9.74 -26.24 -1.18
CA ASP A 87 -9.26 -27.55 -0.73
C ASP A 87 -10.06 -28.17 0.41
N GLY A 88 -11.14 -27.51 0.86
CA GLY A 88 -11.98 -27.91 1.98
C GLY A 88 -11.64 -27.20 3.30
N THR A 89 -10.50 -26.52 3.38
CA THR A 89 -10.03 -25.85 4.60
C THR A 89 -10.15 -24.32 4.55
N GLY A 90 -10.76 -23.78 3.48
CA GLY A 90 -10.75 -22.34 3.19
C GLY A 90 -9.42 -21.85 2.59
N ASN A 91 -8.52 -22.77 2.24
CA ASN A 91 -7.34 -22.50 1.42
C ASN A 91 -7.60 -22.95 -0.03
N VAL A 92 -6.61 -22.71 -0.90
CA VAL A 92 -6.69 -23.02 -2.32
C VAL A 92 -5.54 -23.92 -2.76
N ARG A 93 -5.79 -24.74 -3.77
CA ARG A 93 -4.76 -25.48 -4.51
C ARG A 93 -4.91 -25.25 -6.02
N GLY A 94 -3.79 -25.32 -6.75
CA GLY A 94 -3.80 -25.23 -8.21
C GLY A 94 -4.44 -26.45 -8.85
N THR A 95 -5.20 -26.24 -9.91
CA THR A 95 -5.85 -27.31 -10.68
C THR A 95 -4.99 -27.78 -11.87
N GLY A 96 -3.93 -27.06 -12.21
CA GLY A 96 -3.16 -27.22 -13.45
C GLY A 96 -3.86 -26.66 -14.70
N GLU A 97 -5.10 -26.18 -14.59
CA GLU A 97 -5.78 -25.51 -15.71
C GLU A 97 -5.22 -24.10 -15.89
N ILE A 98 -4.80 -23.80 -17.12
CA ILE A 98 -4.20 -22.52 -17.48
C ILE A 98 -5.20 -21.67 -18.26
N VAL A 99 -5.34 -20.42 -17.84
CA VAL A 99 -6.12 -19.39 -18.54
C VAL A 99 -5.26 -18.19 -18.83
N GLU A 100 -5.51 -17.53 -19.97
CA GLU A 100 -4.76 -16.36 -20.42
C GLU A 100 -5.71 -15.20 -20.73
N TYR A 101 -5.33 -14.01 -20.27
CA TYR A 101 -6.06 -12.79 -20.59
C TYR A 101 -5.16 -11.82 -21.35
N PRO A 102 -5.58 -11.32 -22.53
CA PRO A 102 -4.87 -10.28 -23.23
C PRO A 102 -5.01 -8.95 -22.47
N VAL A 103 -3.89 -8.38 -22.06
CA VAL A 103 -3.82 -7.10 -21.32
C VAL A 103 -2.58 -6.33 -21.75
N GLN A 104 -2.60 -5.01 -21.61
CA GLN A 104 -1.49 -4.13 -21.99
C GLN A 104 -0.73 -3.57 -20.79
N ALA A 105 -1.23 -3.80 -19.58
CA ALA A 105 -0.63 -3.35 -18.33
C ALA A 105 -0.99 -4.31 -17.19
N VAL A 106 -0.06 -4.52 -16.28
CA VAL A 106 -0.25 -5.32 -15.05
C VAL A 106 0.20 -4.48 -13.86
N TYR A 107 -0.68 -4.33 -12.87
CA TYR A 107 -0.41 -3.63 -11.63
C TYR A 107 -0.45 -4.62 -10.47
N ARG A 108 0.69 -4.81 -9.80
CA ARG A 108 0.79 -5.74 -8.67
C ARG A 108 0.36 -5.06 -7.36
N ALA A 109 -0.78 -5.49 -6.80
CA ALA A 109 -1.34 -4.96 -5.56
C ALA A 109 -1.43 -6.03 -4.44
N ILE A 110 -0.34 -6.77 -4.20
CA ILE A 110 -0.28 -7.91 -3.24
C ILE A 110 0.30 -7.54 -1.87
N GLY A 111 0.26 -6.25 -1.53
CA GLY A 111 0.85 -5.70 -0.30
C GLY A 111 2.11 -4.88 -0.57
N TYR A 112 2.48 -4.09 0.44
CA TYR A 112 3.75 -3.35 0.47
C TYR A 112 4.84 -4.22 1.11
N PHE A 113 6.08 -3.75 1.07
CA PHE A 113 7.20 -4.40 1.75
C PHE A 113 8.15 -3.34 2.28
N GLY A 114 8.66 -3.52 3.51
CA GLY A 114 9.63 -2.60 4.09
C GLY A 114 10.94 -2.61 3.32
N SER A 115 11.71 -1.53 3.45
CA SER A 115 13.07 -1.46 2.94
C SER A 115 14.03 -1.34 4.12
N GLU A 116 15.16 -2.03 4.03
CA GLU A 116 16.22 -1.97 5.04
C GLU A 116 16.77 -0.54 5.14
N LEU A 117 17.08 -0.13 6.37
CA LEU A 117 17.95 1.02 6.63
C LEU A 117 19.31 0.46 7.04
N PRO A 118 20.42 0.87 6.38
CA PRO A 118 21.75 0.46 6.80
C PRO A 118 21.96 0.71 8.30
N GLU A 119 22.64 -0.22 8.96
CA GLU A 119 22.95 -0.17 10.41
C GLU A 119 21.77 -0.46 11.34
N VAL A 120 20.56 -0.70 10.81
CA VAL A 120 19.40 -1.16 11.60
C VAL A 120 19.05 -2.59 11.20
N GLY A 121 18.81 -3.45 12.20
CA GLY A 121 18.39 -4.84 11.93
C GLY A 121 17.11 -4.90 11.09
N PHE A 122 17.03 -5.90 10.20
CA PHE A 122 15.91 -6.08 9.28
C PHE A 122 15.54 -7.56 9.12
N ASP A 123 14.25 -7.88 9.23
CA ASP A 123 13.73 -9.22 8.92
C ASP A 123 13.34 -9.25 7.44
N GLU A 124 14.23 -9.77 6.58
CA GLU A 124 14.03 -9.85 5.13
C GLU A 124 12.83 -10.70 4.70
N ARG A 125 12.34 -11.60 5.58
CA ARG A 125 11.17 -12.42 5.25
C ARG A 125 9.89 -11.67 5.53
N ARG A 126 9.84 -10.90 6.63
CA ARG A 126 8.64 -10.17 7.07
C ARG A 126 8.60 -8.72 6.59
N GLY A 127 9.74 -8.16 6.17
CA GLY A 127 9.85 -6.78 5.69
C GLY A 127 9.69 -5.75 6.81
N VAL A 128 10.22 -6.04 8.01
CA VAL A 128 10.06 -5.21 9.22
C VAL A 128 11.39 -5.07 9.96
N ILE A 129 11.49 -4.05 10.81
CA ILE A 129 12.57 -3.94 11.79
C ILE A 129 12.23 -4.85 12.99
N PRO A 130 13.10 -5.82 13.36
CA PRO A 130 12.91 -6.66 14.53
C PRO A 130 12.75 -5.81 15.80
N ASN A 131 11.71 -6.09 16.59
CA ASN A 131 11.41 -5.32 17.79
C ASN A 131 10.60 -6.14 18.80
N GLU A 132 10.63 -5.68 20.06
CA GLU A 132 9.77 -6.14 21.15
C GLU A 132 8.97 -4.95 21.71
N ALA A 133 7.64 -4.98 21.56
CA ALA A 133 6.73 -3.88 21.92
C ALA A 133 7.14 -2.50 21.33
N GLY A 134 7.90 -2.49 20.22
CA GLY A 134 8.43 -1.30 19.59
C GLY A 134 9.87 -0.94 19.95
N ARG A 135 10.51 -1.58 20.94
CA ARG A 135 11.97 -1.48 21.17
C ARG A 135 12.69 -2.28 20.11
N VAL A 136 13.55 -1.66 19.30
CA VAL A 136 14.30 -2.38 18.27
C VAL A 136 15.29 -3.33 18.95
N ILE A 137 15.42 -4.55 18.43
CA ILE A 137 16.31 -5.57 18.99
C ILE A 137 17.47 -5.89 18.04
N ASP A 138 18.62 -6.21 18.61
CA ASP A 138 19.80 -6.67 17.87
C ASP A 138 19.71 -8.16 17.49
N THR A 139 20.77 -8.70 16.90
CA THR A 139 20.86 -10.11 16.49
C THR A 139 20.86 -11.10 17.65
N GLU A 140 21.16 -10.66 18.86
CA GLU A 140 21.06 -11.47 20.09
C GLU A 140 19.67 -11.36 20.75
N GLY A 141 18.76 -10.57 20.16
CA GLY A 141 17.43 -10.32 20.68
C GLY A 141 17.40 -9.31 21.83
N LYS A 142 18.47 -8.51 22.03
CA LYS A 142 18.52 -7.50 23.09
C LYS A 142 18.07 -6.14 22.55
N PRO A 143 17.34 -5.33 23.35
CA PRO A 143 16.99 -3.97 22.95
C PRO A 143 18.22 -3.13 22.63
N VAL A 144 18.18 -2.42 21.50
CA VAL A 144 19.15 -1.40 21.11
C VAL A 144 18.74 -0.08 21.79
N PRO A 145 19.51 0.43 22.77
CA PRO A 145 19.10 1.61 23.54
C PRO A 145 18.87 2.83 22.65
N GLY A 146 17.70 3.47 22.79
CA GLY A 146 17.34 4.68 22.04
C GLY A 146 16.76 4.45 20.64
N LEU A 147 16.61 3.19 20.20
CA LEU A 147 16.06 2.86 18.88
C LEU A 147 14.70 2.17 19.00
N TYR A 148 13.69 2.73 18.33
CA TYR A 148 12.31 2.28 18.40
C TYR A 148 11.67 2.22 17.01
N ALA A 149 10.67 1.35 16.85
CA ALA A 149 9.86 1.22 15.65
C ALA A 149 8.38 1.39 15.98
N THR A 150 7.62 1.95 15.03
CA THR A 150 6.15 2.07 15.10
C THR A 150 5.56 1.99 13.69
N GLY A 151 4.29 1.60 13.58
CA GLY A 151 3.57 1.51 12.32
C GLY A 151 3.96 0.29 11.49
N TRP A 152 3.89 0.44 10.17
CA TRP A 152 4.08 -0.68 9.24
C TRP A 152 5.50 -1.27 9.29
N ILE A 153 6.53 -0.46 9.55
CA ILE A 153 7.90 -0.98 9.67
C ILE A 153 8.09 -1.83 10.94
N LYS A 154 7.21 -1.69 11.94
CA LYS A 154 7.18 -2.51 13.17
C LYS A 154 6.40 -3.81 12.99
N ARG A 155 5.22 -3.75 12.35
CA ARG A 155 4.22 -4.85 12.35
C ARG A 155 3.95 -5.47 10.99
N GLY A 156 4.44 -4.88 9.91
CA GLY A 156 4.08 -5.20 8.54
C GLY A 156 2.92 -4.33 8.02
N PRO A 157 2.66 -4.33 6.70
CA PRO A 157 1.78 -3.37 6.04
C PRO A 157 0.30 -3.79 6.09
N VAL A 158 -0.19 -4.08 7.28
CA VAL A 158 -1.58 -4.50 7.53
C VAL A 158 -2.24 -3.59 8.57
N GLY A 159 -3.47 -3.19 8.27
CA GLY A 159 -4.32 -2.38 9.14
C GLY A 159 -4.53 -0.95 8.65
N LEU A 160 -5.69 -0.39 9.00
CA LEU A 160 -6.07 1.00 8.73
C LEU A 160 -5.30 1.99 9.61
N ILE A 161 -5.35 3.28 9.25
CA ILE A 161 -4.70 4.40 9.97
C ILE A 161 -4.93 4.34 11.50
N GLY A 162 -6.15 3.98 11.94
CA GLY A 162 -6.48 3.86 13.36
C GLY A 162 -5.68 2.81 14.13
N HIS A 163 -5.30 1.69 13.49
CA HIS A 163 -4.48 0.65 14.12
C HIS A 163 -3.06 1.15 14.41
N THR A 164 -2.52 1.96 13.52
CA THR A 164 -1.19 2.59 13.69
C THR A 164 -1.16 3.54 14.90
N LYS A 165 -2.29 4.15 15.28
CA LYS A 165 -2.34 4.99 16.48
C LYS A 165 -2.15 4.18 17.77
N GLY A 166 -2.89 3.08 17.93
CA GLY A 166 -2.77 2.22 19.11
C GLY A 166 -1.37 1.61 19.24
N ASP A 167 -0.83 1.18 18.10
CA ASP A 167 0.54 0.69 17.98
C ASP A 167 1.61 1.71 18.40
N ALA A 168 1.46 2.97 17.97
CA ALA A 168 2.38 4.03 18.36
C ALA A 168 2.33 4.34 19.86
N LEU A 169 1.15 4.23 20.48
CA LEU A 169 1.01 4.43 21.93
C LEU A 169 1.78 3.38 22.73
N GLU A 170 1.80 2.12 22.29
CA GLU A 170 2.61 1.06 22.91
C GLU A 170 4.11 1.41 22.85
N THR A 171 4.62 1.73 21.65
CA THR A 171 6.03 2.09 21.47
C THR A 171 6.41 3.32 22.31
N ILE A 172 5.54 4.33 22.38
CA ILE A 172 5.78 5.53 23.20
C ILE A 172 5.77 5.18 24.70
N GLY A 173 4.91 4.25 25.13
CA GLY A 173 4.94 3.72 26.49
C GLY A 173 6.31 3.15 26.85
N CYS A 174 6.86 2.31 25.98
CA CYS A 174 8.20 1.74 26.14
C CYS A 174 9.30 2.83 26.17
N LEU A 175 9.26 3.79 25.25
CA LEU A 175 10.19 4.91 25.23
C LEU A 175 10.15 5.71 26.54
N LEU A 176 8.94 5.95 27.06
CA LEU A 176 8.79 6.64 28.33
C LEU A 176 9.39 5.80 29.46
N GLU A 177 9.11 4.50 29.57
CA GLU A 177 9.72 3.63 30.59
C GLU A 177 11.24 3.72 30.59
N ASP A 178 11.86 3.69 29.40
CA ASP A 178 13.31 3.65 29.23
C ASP A 178 13.99 5.02 29.42
N ARG A 179 13.22 6.12 29.46
CA ARG A 179 13.72 7.50 29.32
C ARG A 179 14.84 7.90 30.30
N LEU A 180 14.90 7.28 31.48
CA LEU A 180 15.91 7.57 32.50
C LEU A 180 17.21 6.80 32.28
N ASP A 181 17.16 5.71 31.50
CA ASP A 181 18.28 4.83 31.21
C ASP A 181 18.84 5.02 29.79
N LEU A 182 18.24 5.93 29.01
CA LEU A 182 18.70 6.26 27.67
C LEU A 182 20.09 6.93 27.70
N PRO A 183 20.98 6.60 26.74
CA PRO A 183 22.27 7.24 26.65
C PRO A 183 22.10 8.75 26.36
N PRO A 184 22.91 9.62 26.97
CA PRO A 184 22.87 11.04 26.69
C PRO A 184 23.25 11.30 25.22
N ALA A 185 22.60 12.29 24.62
CA ALA A 185 22.92 12.72 23.27
C ALA A 185 24.38 13.22 23.19
N LYS A 186 25.14 12.71 22.23
CA LYS A 186 26.53 13.16 21.98
C LYS A 186 26.60 14.63 21.56
N HIS A 187 25.57 15.11 20.85
CA HIS A 187 25.39 16.49 20.40
C HIS A 187 23.99 16.95 20.85
N PRO A 188 23.85 17.51 22.06
CA PRO A 188 22.56 17.85 22.65
C PRO A 188 22.00 19.20 22.17
N GLU A 189 22.75 19.96 21.37
CA GLU A 189 22.34 21.28 20.88
C GLU A 189 21.12 21.16 19.94
N GLU A 190 20.15 22.07 20.08
CA GLU A 190 18.90 22.02 19.31
C GLU A 190 19.13 22.10 17.79
N ASP A 191 20.19 22.79 17.36
CA ASP A 191 20.56 22.98 15.96
C ASP A 191 21.55 21.94 15.44
N ALA A 192 22.01 20.98 16.26
CA ALA A 192 23.05 20.01 15.88
C ALA A 192 22.70 19.23 14.60
N ILE A 193 21.45 18.79 14.47
CA ILE A 193 20.98 18.07 13.27
C ILE A 193 20.89 18.99 12.06
N ILE A 194 20.47 20.24 12.25
CA ILE A 194 20.38 21.23 11.17
C ILE A 194 21.77 21.56 10.64
N ALA A 195 22.74 21.81 11.55
CA ALA A 195 24.13 22.05 11.19
C ALA A 195 24.73 20.86 10.43
N LEU A 196 24.46 19.63 10.89
CA LEU A 196 24.91 18.41 10.21
C LEU A 196 24.34 18.28 8.79
N LEU A 197 23.04 18.57 8.59
CA LEU A 197 22.42 18.54 7.27
C LEU A 197 23.05 19.59 6.33
N GLN A 198 23.35 20.79 6.85
CA GLN A 198 24.00 21.86 6.09
C GLN A 198 25.45 21.52 5.73
N GLU A 199 26.23 20.99 6.67
CA GLU A 199 27.60 20.53 6.43
C GLU A 199 27.65 19.47 5.32
N ARG A 200 26.67 18.56 5.30
CA ARG A 200 26.53 17.50 4.29
C ARG A 200 25.89 17.98 2.98
N GLY A 201 25.50 19.24 2.87
CA GLY A 201 24.83 19.78 1.68
C GLY A 201 23.46 19.15 1.40
N VAL A 202 22.78 18.62 2.42
CA VAL A 202 21.46 17.99 2.26
C VAL A 202 20.39 19.07 2.17
N GLU A 203 19.67 19.10 1.06
CA GLU A 203 18.49 19.94 0.91
C GLU A 203 17.28 19.32 1.63
N TYR A 204 16.73 20.06 2.60
CA TYR A 204 15.58 19.68 3.41
C TYR A 204 14.49 20.76 3.38
N THR A 205 13.27 20.34 3.73
CA THR A 205 12.09 21.19 3.88
C THR A 205 11.74 21.35 5.35
N THR A 206 11.48 22.59 5.79
CA THR A 206 10.93 22.88 7.12
C THR A 206 9.41 22.82 7.10
N TRP A 207 8.78 22.96 8.26
CA TRP A 207 7.32 23.09 8.33
C TRP A 207 6.82 24.30 7.53
N GLU A 208 7.47 25.46 7.64
CA GLU A 208 7.12 26.66 6.88
C GLU A 208 7.32 26.44 5.38
N GLY A 209 8.38 25.72 4.98
CA GLY A 209 8.61 25.36 3.59
C GLY A 209 7.55 24.40 3.04
N TRP A 210 7.08 23.45 3.84
CA TRP A 210 5.96 22.59 3.47
C TRP A 210 4.67 23.39 3.28
N LEU A 211 4.38 24.36 4.15
CA LEU A 211 3.21 25.23 4.01
C LEU A 211 3.25 26.07 2.72
N LYS A 212 4.44 26.52 2.28
CA LYS A 212 4.59 27.19 0.98
C LYS A 212 4.27 26.26 -0.18
N LEU A 213 4.77 25.02 -0.14
CA LEU A 213 4.48 24.00 -1.15
C LEU A 213 2.98 23.68 -1.19
N ASP A 214 2.36 23.49 -0.03
CA ASP A 214 0.92 23.24 0.08
C ASP A 214 0.10 24.38 -0.53
N ALA A 215 0.40 25.63 -0.18
CA ALA A 215 -0.25 26.80 -0.76
C ALA A 215 -0.05 26.89 -2.29
N HIS A 216 1.14 26.55 -2.78
CA HIS A 216 1.43 26.48 -4.20
C HIS A 216 0.56 25.44 -4.91
N GLU A 217 0.51 24.20 -4.41
CA GLU A 217 -0.31 23.12 -4.98
C GLU A 217 -1.81 23.46 -4.99
N LEU A 218 -2.30 24.11 -3.94
CA LEU A 218 -3.68 24.60 -3.85
C LEU A 218 -3.95 25.68 -4.92
N SER A 219 -3.01 26.60 -5.14
CA SER A 219 -3.13 27.64 -6.17
C SER A 219 -3.17 27.03 -7.58
N LEU A 220 -2.38 26.00 -7.84
CA LEU A 220 -2.42 25.25 -9.09
C LEU A 220 -3.79 24.56 -9.27
N GLY A 221 -4.35 23.98 -8.21
CA GLY A 221 -5.70 23.43 -8.19
C GLY A 221 -6.77 24.45 -8.56
N ALA A 222 -6.73 25.63 -7.93
CA ALA A 222 -7.67 26.72 -8.17
C ALA A 222 -7.60 27.28 -9.60
N SER A 223 -6.40 27.28 -10.20
CA SER A 223 -6.18 27.74 -11.59
C SER A 223 -6.35 26.65 -12.64
N PHE A 224 -6.65 25.41 -12.25
CA PHE A 224 -6.72 24.28 -13.17
C PHE A 224 -7.97 24.38 -14.07
N THR A 225 -7.77 24.56 -15.37
CA THR A 225 -8.86 24.70 -16.35
C THR A 225 -9.15 23.41 -17.14
N GLY A 226 -8.49 22.30 -16.84
CA GLY A 226 -8.51 21.09 -17.66
C GLY A 226 -7.41 21.07 -18.72
N GLY A 227 -7.26 19.94 -19.40
CA GLY A 227 -6.37 19.78 -20.58
C GLY A 227 -7.18 19.43 -21.82
N GLU A 228 -6.56 19.36 -23.00
CA GLU A 228 -7.27 19.06 -24.27
C GLU A 228 -8.13 17.79 -24.18
N ASP A 229 -7.66 16.77 -23.44
CA ASP A 229 -8.34 15.47 -23.29
C ASP A 229 -8.99 15.25 -21.91
N MET A 230 -9.00 16.26 -21.04
CA MET A 230 -9.49 16.13 -19.67
C MET A 230 -10.57 17.19 -19.39
N PRO A 231 -11.80 16.78 -19.01
CA PRO A 231 -12.85 17.75 -18.72
C PRO A 231 -12.41 18.72 -17.63
N ALA A 232 -12.92 19.95 -17.68
CA ALA A 232 -12.72 20.94 -16.63
C ALA A 232 -13.35 20.41 -15.33
N VAL A 233 -12.51 19.84 -14.46
CA VAL A 233 -12.88 19.37 -13.13
C VAL A 233 -12.22 20.28 -12.13
N ALA A 234 -13.00 20.80 -11.19
CA ALA A 234 -12.45 21.55 -10.06
C ALA A 234 -11.51 20.63 -9.26
N ARG A 235 -10.26 21.05 -9.11
CA ARG A 235 -9.25 20.31 -8.34
C ARG A 235 -8.97 21.06 -7.05
N GLU A 236 -9.00 20.33 -5.93
CA GLU A 236 -8.57 20.89 -4.65
C GLU A 236 -7.11 21.35 -4.71
N ARG A 237 -6.26 20.52 -5.34
CA ARG A 237 -4.84 20.81 -5.58
C ARG A 237 -4.33 20.12 -6.85
N VAL A 238 -3.24 20.63 -7.39
CA VAL A 238 -2.38 19.91 -8.34
C VAL A 238 -1.04 19.70 -7.66
N LYS A 239 -0.64 18.44 -7.50
CA LYS A 239 0.60 18.11 -6.80
C LYS A 239 1.83 18.41 -7.63
N VAL A 240 2.85 18.97 -6.99
CA VAL A 240 4.20 19.03 -7.55
C VAL A 240 4.84 17.65 -7.35
N VAL A 241 5.38 17.07 -8.43
CA VAL A 241 5.87 15.68 -8.42
C VAL A 241 7.40 15.60 -8.35
N PRO A 242 8.17 16.37 -9.15
CA PRO A 242 9.62 16.31 -9.07
C PRO A 242 10.12 16.82 -7.72
N ARG A 243 11.02 16.06 -7.09
CA ARG A 243 11.59 16.40 -5.78
C ARG A 243 12.29 17.76 -5.78
N GLU A 244 13.04 18.07 -6.83
CA GLU A 244 13.78 19.33 -6.96
C GLU A 244 12.84 20.53 -6.96
N ASP A 245 11.71 20.45 -7.67
CA ASP A 245 10.69 21.49 -7.68
C ASP A 245 10.03 21.65 -6.31
N MET A 246 9.68 20.53 -5.65
CA MET A 246 9.12 20.54 -4.30
C MET A 246 10.05 21.26 -3.33
N ILE A 247 11.35 20.95 -3.37
CA ILE A 247 12.38 21.54 -2.52
C ILE A 247 12.58 23.02 -2.86
N GLY A 248 12.67 23.37 -4.15
CA GLY A 248 12.81 24.75 -4.61
C GLY A 248 11.68 25.63 -4.11
N ILE A 249 10.43 25.22 -4.30
CA ILE A 249 9.24 25.94 -3.83
C ILE A 249 9.22 26.05 -2.30
N SER A 250 9.57 24.98 -1.59
CA SER A 250 9.63 25.00 -0.12
C SER A 250 10.68 25.98 0.41
N ARG A 251 11.81 26.12 -0.27
CA ARG A 251 12.93 26.95 0.19
C ARG A 251 12.78 28.42 -0.22
N GLY A 252 12.07 28.70 -1.32
CA GLY A 252 11.79 30.05 -1.82
C GLY A 252 12.78 30.46 -2.88
#